data_AF-A0A5N5TUM4-F1
#
_entry.id   AF-A0A5N5TUM4-F1
#
_cell.length_a   1.000
_cell.length_b   1.000
_cell.length_c   1.000
_cell.angle_alpha   90.00
_cell.angle_beta   90.00
_cell.angle_gamma   90.00
#
_symmetry.space_group_name_H-M   'P 1'
#
loop_
_entity.id
_entity.type
_entity.pdbx_description
1 polymer ?
#
loop_
_entity_poly.entity_id
_entity_poly.type
_entity_poly.pdbx_seq_one_letter_code
_entity_poly.pdbx_strand_id
1 'polypeptide(L)'
;MKTTIETSHSEIIFNIEVDDLDSFECLNALADVYLDLSYQIDEKLSEHGVSVEFHTLFYSINVMTPEGQVEEEEVFAKFVGNSTLEAKAATFISNVNIWCRTRDDDRIWQDDENPLAENAAYVLCMQDLKYIPLYVELLLLNDLDHEVYQNDHIEALIEKHGICKPMLTLLAHRAGGAGGQWGSLQVEAHQDVLLDYFAEYPQHLKLFLETGVKSVYDQYMGGELWFAAIRFYADFIADENEREDWLSQQEQTAWIYFNSIDFD
;
A
#
# COMPACT_ATOMS: atom_id res chain seq x y z
N MET A 1 15.02 12.46 -23.87
CA MET A 1 13.75 12.20 -23.18
C MET A 1 12.71 13.21 -23.62
N LYS A 2 11.54 12.74 -24.05
CA LYS A 2 10.43 13.57 -24.52
C LYS A 2 9.17 13.10 -23.80
N THR A 3 8.34 14.03 -23.34
CA THR A 3 7.07 13.71 -22.68
C THR A 3 5.92 14.19 -23.54
N THR A 4 4.94 13.32 -23.80
CA THR A 4 3.64 13.69 -24.36
C THR A 4 2.55 13.43 -23.33
N ILE A 5 1.49 14.23 -23.38
CA ILE A 5 0.40 14.17 -22.40
C ILE A 5 -0.90 13.95 -23.17
N GLU A 6 -1.67 12.97 -22.71
CA GLU A 6 -3.02 12.68 -23.18
C GLU A 6 -3.99 12.85 -22.01
N THR A 7 -5.17 13.41 -22.25
CA THR A 7 -6.12 13.74 -21.19
C THR A 7 -7.54 13.41 -21.60
N SER A 8 -8.33 12.96 -20.63
CA SER A 8 -9.79 12.90 -20.69
C SER A 8 -10.37 13.70 -19.51
N HIS A 9 -11.65 13.51 -19.17
CA HIS A 9 -12.27 14.30 -18.10
C HIS A 9 -11.70 13.99 -16.71
N SER A 10 -11.42 12.71 -16.44
CA SER A 10 -10.95 12.18 -15.16
C SER A 10 -9.66 11.37 -15.27
N GLU A 11 -8.96 11.52 -16.40
CA GLU A 11 -7.74 10.77 -16.71
C GLU A 11 -6.67 11.69 -17.28
N ILE A 12 -5.43 11.48 -16.81
CA ILE A 12 -4.23 12.08 -17.37
C ILE A 12 -3.17 11.00 -17.57
N ILE A 13 -2.62 10.93 -18.78
CA ILE A 13 -1.60 9.95 -19.17
C ILE A 13 -0.35 10.70 -19.62
N PHE A 14 0.77 10.40 -18.97
CA PHE A 14 2.09 10.89 -19.32
C PHE A 14 2.86 9.79 -20.06
N ASN A 15 3.17 10.00 -21.33
CA ASN A 15 4.01 9.09 -22.10
C ASN A 15 5.44 9.66 -22.18
N ILE A 16 6.39 8.99 -21.51
CA ILE A 16 7.79 9.40 -21.41
C ILE A 16 8.63 8.55 -22.38
N GLU A 17 9.02 9.15 -23.49
CA GLU A 17 9.89 8.53 -24.49
C GLU A 17 11.37 8.60 -24.04
N VAL A 18 12.02 7.44 -23.96
CA VAL A 18 13.43 7.26 -23.61
C VAL A 18 14.15 6.39 -24.64
N ASP A 19 15.36 6.76 -25.01
CA ASP A 19 16.13 6.04 -26.05
C ASP A 19 16.92 4.84 -25.48
N ASP A 20 17.24 4.89 -24.18
CA ASP A 20 18.06 3.90 -23.48
C ASP A 20 17.65 3.86 -22.00
N LEU A 21 17.23 2.71 -21.50
CA LEU A 21 16.81 2.52 -20.10
C LEU A 21 17.92 1.90 -19.23
N ASP A 22 19.15 1.74 -19.73
CA ASP A 22 20.23 1.08 -18.98
C ASP A 22 21.29 2.06 -18.46
N SER A 23 21.37 3.27 -19.00
CA SER A 23 22.30 4.29 -18.51
C SER A 23 21.80 4.99 -17.25
N PHE A 24 22.71 5.18 -16.28
CA PHE A 24 22.42 5.93 -15.05
C PHE A 24 21.91 7.36 -15.32
N GLU A 25 22.44 8.04 -16.34
CA GLU A 25 21.99 9.39 -16.70
C GLU A 25 20.52 9.40 -17.12
N CYS A 26 20.08 8.42 -17.92
CA CYS A 26 18.68 8.28 -18.30
C CYS A 26 17.80 7.90 -17.11
N LEU A 27 18.19 6.88 -16.34
CA LEU A 27 17.44 6.45 -15.15
C LEU A 27 17.29 7.58 -14.12
N ASN A 28 18.35 8.36 -13.91
CA ASN A 28 18.30 9.50 -12.99
C ASN A 28 17.37 10.61 -13.49
N ALA A 29 17.40 10.91 -14.80
CA ALA A 29 16.48 11.86 -15.41
C ALA A 29 15.03 11.37 -15.36
N LEU A 30 14.80 10.07 -15.56
CA LEU A 30 13.47 9.46 -15.48
C LEU A 30 12.93 9.54 -14.05
N ALA A 31 13.77 9.22 -13.06
CA ALA A 31 13.42 9.38 -11.65
C ALA A 31 13.09 10.84 -11.29
N ASP A 32 13.78 11.83 -11.88
CA ASP A 32 13.43 13.24 -11.72
C ASP A 32 12.04 13.57 -12.31
N VAL A 33 11.64 12.93 -13.42
CA VAL A 33 10.30 13.10 -13.98
C VAL A 33 9.22 12.53 -13.05
N TYR A 34 9.39 11.31 -12.52
CA TYR A 34 8.46 10.74 -11.52
C TYR A 34 8.29 11.65 -10.29
N LEU A 35 9.39 12.25 -9.82
CA LEU A 35 9.34 13.21 -8.72
C LEU A 35 8.57 14.48 -9.08
N ASP A 36 8.85 15.05 -10.24
CA ASP A 36 8.19 16.27 -10.71
C ASP A 36 6.68 16.07 -10.83
N LEU A 37 6.27 14.97 -11.47
CA LEU A 37 4.87 14.62 -11.68
C LEU A 37 4.13 14.36 -10.36
N SER A 38 4.71 13.57 -9.44
CA SER A 38 4.09 13.31 -8.14
C SER A 38 4.04 14.51 -7.21
N TYR A 39 5.00 15.43 -7.30
CA TYR A 39 4.97 16.67 -6.51
C TYR A 39 3.92 17.66 -7.02
N GLN A 40 3.65 17.66 -8.33
CA GLN A 40 2.79 18.64 -9.00
C GLN A 40 1.43 18.08 -9.42
N ILE A 41 0.93 17.00 -8.80
CA ILE A 41 -0.33 16.36 -9.23
C ILE A 41 -1.44 17.41 -9.44
N ASP A 42 -1.70 18.26 -8.46
CA ASP A 42 -2.76 19.28 -8.54
C ASP A 42 -2.56 20.33 -9.63
N GLU A 43 -1.32 20.76 -9.80
CA GLU A 43 -0.95 21.70 -10.86
C GLU A 43 -1.20 21.06 -12.22
N LYS A 44 -0.77 19.81 -12.43
CA LYS A 44 -0.99 19.08 -13.68
C LYS A 44 -2.47 18.87 -13.98
N LEU A 45 -3.28 18.52 -12.97
CA LEU A 45 -4.73 18.40 -13.15
C LEU A 45 -5.36 19.72 -13.59
N SER A 46 -5.01 20.82 -12.92
CA SER A 46 -5.51 22.17 -13.23
C SER A 46 -5.08 22.65 -14.61
N GLU A 47 -3.81 22.47 -14.97
CA GLU A 47 -3.24 22.84 -16.28
C GLU A 47 -3.96 22.15 -17.44
N HIS A 48 -4.42 20.92 -17.22
CA HIS A 48 -5.01 20.07 -18.22
C HIS A 48 -6.54 19.95 -18.14
N GLY A 49 -7.17 20.64 -17.19
CA GLY A 49 -8.63 20.61 -17.01
C GLY A 49 -9.18 19.25 -16.58
N VAL A 50 -8.37 18.46 -15.88
CA VAL A 50 -8.74 17.14 -15.34
C VAL A 50 -9.22 17.32 -13.89
N SER A 51 -10.24 16.59 -13.50
CA SER A 51 -10.78 16.61 -12.13
C SER A 51 -10.96 15.20 -11.60
N VAL A 52 -10.84 15.04 -10.28
CA VAL A 52 -11.21 13.81 -9.59
C VAL A 52 -12.72 13.58 -9.75
N GLU A 53 -13.12 12.36 -10.10
CA GLU A 53 -14.52 11.96 -10.24
C GLU A 53 -14.80 10.73 -9.39
N PHE A 54 -15.91 10.74 -8.64
CA PHE A 54 -16.30 9.62 -7.77
C PHE A 54 -15.14 9.13 -6.86
N HIS A 55 -14.41 10.08 -6.27
CA HIS A 55 -13.24 9.81 -5.43
C HIS A 55 -12.09 9.08 -6.14
N THR A 56 -12.08 9.06 -7.48
CA THR A 56 -11.08 8.36 -8.29
C THR A 56 -10.47 9.29 -9.32
N LEU A 57 -9.14 9.21 -9.45
CA LEU A 57 -8.37 9.88 -10.48
C LEU A 57 -7.49 8.85 -11.18
N PHE A 58 -7.57 8.81 -12.52
CA PHE A 58 -6.61 8.05 -13.31
C PHE A 58 -5.41 8.94 -13.68
N TYR A 59 -4.23 8.54 -13.22
CA TYR A 59 -2.97 9.26 -13.38
C TYR A 59 -1.88 8.26 -13.79
N SER A 60 -1.68 8.08 -15.09
CA SER A 60 -0.79 7.05 -15.63
C SER A 60 0.56 7.65 -16.04
N ILE A 61 1.65 6.97 -15.70
CA ILE A 61 2.99 7.32 -16.15
C ILE A 61 3.56 6.15 -16.95
N ASN A 62 3.57 6.29 -18.28
CA ASN A 62 4.04 5.26 -19.19
C ASN A 62 5.47 5.57 -19.65
N VAL A 63 6.35 4.57 -19.62
CA VAL A 63 7.71 4.67 -20.15
C VAL A 63 7.77 3.94 -21.49
N MET A 64 8.16 4.68 -22.53
CA MET A 64 8.20 4.19 -23.91
C MET A 64 9.64 4.14 -24.42
N THR A 65 10.07 2.96 -24.88
CA THR A 65 11.34 2.75 -25.59
C THR A 65 11.09 2.56 -27.08
N PRO A 66 12.14 2.53 -27.94
CA PRO A 66 11.97 2.15 -29.34
C PRO A 66 11.39 0.74 -29.55
N GLU A 67 11.47 -0.12 -28.54
CA GLU A 67 10.98 -1.51 -28.58
C GLU A 67 9.51 -1.63 -28.10
N GLY A 68 9.01 -0.63 -27.38
CA GLY A 68 7.63 -0.59 -26.89
C GLY A 68 7.51 0.04 -25.50
N GLN A 69 6.30 -0.05 -24.94
CA GLN A 69 6.04 0.29 -23.55
C GLN A 69 6.78 -0.68 -22.63
N VAL A 70 7.38 -0.15 -21.57
CA VAL A 70 8.06 -0.92 -20.53
C VAL A 70 7.15 -0.92 -19.30
N GLU A 71 7.00 -2.10 -18.69
CA GLU A 71 6.23 -2.25 -17.47
C GLU A 71 6.86 -1.45 -16.33
N GLU A 72 6.03 -0.85 -15.49
CA GLU A 72 6.52 0.02 -14.43
C GLU A 72 7.41 -0.72 -13.43
N GLU A 73 7.08 -1.98 -13.10
CA GLU A 73 7.94 -2.83 -12.28
C GLU A 73 9.36 -2.98 -12.86
N GLU A 74 9.48 -3.14 -14.19
CA GLU A 74 10.78 -3.27 -14.85
C GLU A 74 11.58 -1.96 -14.76
N VAL A 75 10.91 -0.81 -14.86
CA VAL A 75 11.54 0.50 -14.67
C VAL A 75 12.10 0.62 -13.24
N PHE A 76 11.28 0.35 -12.22
CA PHE A 76 11.73 0.48 -10.82
C PHE A 76 12.75 -0.60 -10.43
N ALA A 77 12.72 -1.78 -11.06
CA ALA A 77 13.73 -2.82 -10.85
C ALA A 77 15.14 -2.33 -11.24
N LYS A 78 15.24 -1.39 -12.19
CA LYS A 78 16.50 -0.75 -12.57
C LYS A 78 16.94 0.37 -11.61
N PHE A 79 16.06 0.87 -10.75
CA PHE A 79 16.41 1.87 -9.74
C PHE A 79 17.03 1.24 -8.50
N VAL A 80 16.60 0.02 -8.20
CA VAL A 80 17.07 -0.79 -7.08
C VAL A 80 18.58 -1.05 -7.15
N GLY A 81 19.27 -0.98 -6.00
CA GLY A 81 20.71 -1.14 -5.90
C GLY A 81 21.50 0.16 -6.08
N ASN A 82 20.84 1.26 -6.46
CA ASN A 82 21.40 2.60 -6.46
C ASN A 82 20.70 3.48 -5.43
N SER A 83 21.40 3.86 -4.35
CA SER A 83 20.82 4.61 -3.24
C SER A 83 20.19 5.95 -3.63
N THR A 84 20.69 6.60 -4.69
CA THR A 84 20.12 7.87 -5.18
C THR A 84 18.79 7.62 -5.89
N LEU A 85 18.72 6.63 -6.77
CA LEU A 85 17.48 6.29 -7.47
C LEU A 85 16.43 5.71 -6.51
N GLU A 86 16.84 4.86 -5.56
CA GLU A 86 15.98 4.33 -4.50
C GLU A 86 15.36 5.47 -3.65
N ALA A 87 16.16 6.49 -3.30
CA ALA A 87 15.65 7.63 -2.53
C ALA A 87 14.62 8.45 -3.34
N LYS A 88 14.81 8.58 -4.65
CA LYS A 88 13.86 9.27 -5.53
C LYS A 88 12.57 8.45 -5.69
N ALA A 89 12.65 7.14 -5.90
CA ALA A 89 11.47 6.27 -5.93
C ALA A 89 10.67 6.33 -4.61
N ALA A 90 11.37 6.26 -3.47
CA ALA A 90 10.72 6.39 -2.15
C ALA A 90 10.02 7.74 -1.98
N THR A 91 10.61 8.82 -2.50
CA THR A 91 10.00 10.16 -2.47
C THR A 91 8.79 10.26 -3.41
N PHE A 92 8.85 9.62 -4.58
CA PHE A 92 7.71 9.50 -5.49
C PHE A 92 6.50 8.84 -4.79
N ILE A 93 6.72 7.67 -4.17
CA ILE A 93 5.67 6.96 -3.41
C ILE A 93 5.15 7.84 -2.27
N SER A 94 6.06 8.49 -1.52
CA SER A 94 5.66 9.37 -0.42
C SER A 94 4.82 10.56 -0.88
N ASN A 95 5.10 11.15 -2.05
CA ASN A 95 4.30 12.25 -2.59
C ASN A 95 2.88 11.79 -2.92
N VAL A 96 2.73 10.61 -3.52
CA VAL A 96 1.42 10.00 -3.82
C VAL A 96 0.64 9.74 -2.52
N ASN A 97 1.27 9.12 -1.52
CA ASN A 97 0.63 8.89 -0.21
C ASN A 97 0.20 10.20 0.48
N ILE A 98 1.03 11.24 0.42
CA ILE A 98 0.70 12.57 0.96
C ILE A 98 -0.52 13.13 0.25
N TRP A 99 -0.56 13.04 -1.08
CA TRP A 99 -1.69 13.54 -1.86
C TRP A 99 -2.99 12.86 -1.45
N CYS A 100 -3.04 11.51 -1.42
CA CYS A 100 -4.22 10.74 -1.03
C CYS A 100 -4.70 11.11 0.38
N ARG A 101 -3.78 11.22 1.34
CA ARG A 101 -4.11 11.60 2.72
C ARG A 101 -4.76 12.98 2.82
N THR A 102 -4.40 13.92 1.95
CA THR A 102 -4.91 15.30 2.01
C THR A 102 -6.25 15.52 1.33
N ARG A 103 -6.84 14.46 0.74
CA ARG A 103 -8.02 14.58 -0.11
C ARG A 103 -9.25 13.78 0.33
N ASP A 104 -9.42 13.57 1.63
CA ASP A 104 -10.65 13.05 2.26
C ASP A 104 -11.46 12.11 1.34
N ASP A 105 -10.93 10.89 1.19
CA ASP A 105 -11.44 9.80 0.35
C ASP A 105 -11.03 9.72 -1.12
N ASP A 106 -10.38 10.73 -1.70
CA ASP A 106 -9.87 10.59 -3.07
C ASP A 106 -8.72 9.59 -3.18
N ARG A 107 -8.69 8.87 -4.31
CA ARG A 107 -7.75 7.81 -4.66
C ARG A 107 -7.14 8.09 -6.03
N ILE A 108 -5.90 7.64 -6.22
CA ILE A 108 -5.15 7.84 -7.46
C ILE A 108 -4.69 6.49 -8.00
N TRP A 109 -5.16 6.19 -9.21
CA TRP A 109 -4.97 4.92 -9.89
C TRP A 109 -4.13 5.13 -11.14
N GLN A 110 -3.20 4.23 -11.39
CA GLN A 110 -2.42 4.19 -12.62
C GLN A 110 -3.26 3.67 -13.79
N ASP A 111 -4.08 2.66 -13.51
CA ASP A 111 -5.01 2.03 -14.44
C ASP A 111 -6.15 1.36 -13.65
N ASP A 112 -7.00 0.58 -14.33
CA ASP A 112 -8.17 -0.09 -13.73
C ASP A 112 -7.80 -1.17 -12.68
N GLU A 113 -6.52 -1.53 -12.53
CA GLU A 113 -6.05 -2.65 -11.71
C GLU A 113 -4.99 -2.22 -10.68
N ASN A 114 -4.32 -1.08 -10.88
CA ASN A 114 -3.15 -0.66 -10.11
C ASN A 114 -3.32 0.74 -9.51
N PRO A 115 -3.22 0.88 -8.18
CA PRO A 115 -2.93 2.17 -7.56
C PRO A 115 -1.63 2.78 -8.09
N LEU A 116 -1.59 4.10 -8.24
CA LEU A 116 -0.35 4.78 -8.62
C LEU A 116 0.74 4.54 -7.57
N ALA A 117 1.96 4.28 -8.04
CA ALA A 117 3.14 3.99 -7.23
C ALA A 117 3.17 2.64 -6.50
N GLU A 118 2.18 1.77 -6.69
CA GLU A 118 2.20 0.44 -6.10
C GLU A 118 3.42 -0.38 -6.57
N ASN A 119 3.63 -0.48 -7.88
CA ASN A 119 4.74 -1.23 -8.44
C ASN A 119 6.10 -0.73 -7.93
N ALA A 120 6.25 0.59 -7.80
CA ALA A 120 7.43 1.21 -7.20
C ALA A 120 7.63 0.76 -5.73
N ALA A 121 6.57 0.78 -4.93
CA ALA A 121 6.60 0.41 -3.53
C ALA A 121 6.90 -1.09 -3.36
N TYR A 122 6.23 -1.95 -4.13
CA TYR A 122 6.46 -3.39 -4.15
C TYR A 122 7.92 -3.72 -4.52
N VAL A 123 8.44 -3.15 -5.61
CA VAL A 123 9.83 -3.41 -6.05
C VAL A 123 10.86 -2.95 -5.00
N LEU A 124 10.65 -1.80 -4.36
CA LEU A 124 11.50 -1.35 -3.26
C LEU A 124 11.42 -2.29 -2.04
N CYS A 125 10.22 -2.75 -1.67
CA CYS A 125 10.03 -3.71 -0.58
C CYS A 125 10.69 -5.05 -0.90
N MET A 126 10.64 -5.48 -2.16
CA MET A 126 11.39 -6.65 -2.61
C MET A 126 12.88 -6.42 -2.36
N GLN A 127 13.44 -5.24 -2.60
CA GLN A 127 14.84 -5.00 -2.33
C GLN A 127 15.20 -4.97 -0.84
N ASP A 128 14.46 -4.21 -0.03
CA ASP A 128 14.82 -3.92 1.35
C ASP A 128 13.57 -3.69 2.21
N LEU A 129 13.49 -4.43 3.33
CA LEU A 129 12.39 -4.37 4.29
C LEU A 129 12.16 -2.98 4.89
N LYS A 130 13.14 -2.06 4.82
CA LYS A 130 12.96 -0.68 5.30
C LYS A 130 11.84 0.08 4.55
N TYR A 131 11.46 -0.37 3.36
CA TYR A 131 10.41 0.25 2.54
C TYR A 131 9.00 -0.27 2.81
N ILE A 132 8.85 -1.36 3.58
CA ILE A 132 7.54 -1.92 3.94
C ILE A 132 6.57 -0.87 4.51
N PRO A 133 6.99 0.09 5.37
CA PRO A 133 6.07 1.13 5.84
C PRO A 133 5.44 1.98 4.73
N LEU A 134 6.16 2.25 3.63
CA LEU A 134 5.62 3.01 2.50
C LEU A 134 4.55 2.21 1.75
N TYR A 135 4.79 0.91 1.57
CA TYR A 135 3.81 0.04 0.90
C TYR A 135 2.56 -0.16 1.76
N VAL A 136 2.72 -0.36 3.08
CA VAL A 136 1.59 -0.39 4.03
C VAL A 136 0.76 0.88 3.97
N GLU A 137 1.40 2.05 3.95
CA GLU A 137 0.69 3.33 3.85
C GLU A 137 -0.08 3.45 2.54
N LEU A 138 0.51 3.01 1.42
CA LEU A 138 -0.15 2.97 0.12
C LEU A 138 -1.38 2.06 0.17
N LEU A 139 -1.26 0.84 0.70
CA LEU A 139 -2.39 -0.10 0.81
C LEU A 139 -3.53 0.46 1.67
N LEU A 140 -3.22 1.16 2.76
CA LEU A 140 -4.22 1.80 3.63
C LEU A 140 -4.92 3.01 2.99
N LEU A 141 -4.35 3.59 1.93
CA LEU A 141 -4.88 4.76 1.25
C LEU A 141 -5.62 4.40 -0.05
N ASN A 142 -5.75 3.11 -0.37
CA ASN A 142 -6.38 2.65 -1.60
C ASN A 142 -7.62 1.78 -1.33
N ASP A 143 -8.47 1.66 -2.35
CA ASP A 143 -9.62 0.76 -2.30
C ASP A 143 -9.17 -0.66 -2.66
N LEU A 144 -9.00 -1.49 -1.65
CA LEU A 144 -8.61 -2.90 -1.81
C LEU A 144 -9.81 -3.85 -1.99
N ASP A 145 -11.05 -3.35 -2.03
CA ASP A 145 -12.20 -4.18 -2.41
C ASP A 145 -12.17 -4.53 -3.92
N HIS A 146 -11.35 -3.81 -4.69
CA HIS A 146 -11.08 -4.03 -6.11
C HIS A 146 -9.62 -4.42 -6.39
N GLU A 147 -8.96 -5.04 -5.42
CA GLU A 147 -7.57 -5.48 -5.58
C GLU A 147 -7.38 -6.55 -6.66
N VAL A 148 -6.22 -6.52 -7.33
CA VAL A 148 -5.86 -7.45 -8.42
C VAL A 148 -4.52 -8.13 -8.12
N TYR A 149 -3.47 -7.35 -7.87
CA TYR A 149 -2.09 -7.85 -7.73
C TYR A 149 -1.56 -7.86 -6.29
N GLN A 150 -2.19 -7.12 -5.38
CA GLN A 150 -1.72 -6.88 -4.02
C GLN A 150 -1.54 -8.17 -3.22
N ASN A 151 -2.41 -9.16 -3.46
CA ASN A 151 -2.29 -10.49 -2.85
C ASN A 151 -0.97 -11.17 -3.27
N ASP A 152 -0.73 -11.27 -4.58
CA ASP A 152 0.46 -11.89 -5.15
C ASP A 152 1.75 -11.14 -4.75
N HIS A 153 1.72 -9.81 -4.70
CA HIS A 153 2.82 -8.98 -4.21
C HIS A 153 3.17 -9.30 -2.76
N ILE A 154 2.18 -9.41 -1.88
CA ILE A 154 2.39 -9.73 -0.48
C ILE A 154 2.92 -11.17 -0.31
N GLU A 155 2.42 -12.14 -1.07
CA GLU A 155 2.96 -13.50 -1.06
C GLU A 155 4.43 -13.53 -1.49
N ALA A 156 4.79 -12.83 -2.58
CA ALA A 156 6.18 -12.74 -3.03
C ALA A 156 7.11 -12.10 -1.98
N LEU A 157 6.61 -11.11 -1.22
CA LEU A 157 7.35 -10.51 -0.11
C LEU A 157 7.55 -11.49 1.07
N ILE A 158 6.52 -12.29 1.40
CA ILE A 158 6.62 -13.35 2.42
C ILE A 158 7.63 -14.40 1.98
N GLU A 159 7.56 -14.87 0.73
CA GLU A 159 8.51 -15.84 0.19
C GLU A 159 9.95 -15.33 0.23
N LYS A 160 10.15 -14.05 -0.10
CA LYS A 160 11.49 -13.45 -0.15
C LYS A 160 12.10 -13.21 1.22
N HIS A 161 11.33 -12.63 2.14
CA HIS A 161 11.87 -12.13 3.41
C HIS A 161 11.54 -13.03 4.61
N GLY A 162 10.58 -13.93 4.47
CA GLY A 162 10.03 -14.74 5.54
C GLY A 162 9.28 -13.91 6.59
N ILE A 163 8.78 -14.59 7.61
CA ILE A 163 8.10 -13.94 8.73
C ILE A 163 9.14 -13.23 9.61
N CYS A 164 9.03 -11.90 9.65
CA CYS A 164 9.88 -11.03 10.45
C CYS A 164 9.10 -9.77 10.85
N LYS A 165 9.69 -8.93 11.71
CA LYS A 165 9.00 -7.77 12.29
C LYS A 165 8.33 -6.84 11.26
N PRO A 166 8.99 -6.38 10.17
CA PRO A 166 8.32 -5.55 9.16
C PRO A 166 7.19 -6.28 8.44
N MET A 167 7.37 -7.56 8.11
CA MET A 167 6.31 -8.38 7.49
C MET A 167 5.11 -8.56 8.41
N LEU A 168 5.32 -8.71 9.72
CA LEU A 168 4.21 -8.75 10.68
C LEU A 168 3.42 -7.45 10.73
N THR A 169 4.07 -6.30 10.58
CA THR A 169 3.37 -5.02 10.45
C THR A 169 2.51 -5.00 9.17
N LEU A 170 3.06 -5.44 8.04
CA LEU A 170 2.31 -5.55 6.78
C LEU A 170 1.11 -6.50 6.92
N LEU A 171 1.34 -7.73 7.41
CA LEU A 171 0.29 -8.73 7.61
C LEU A 171 -0.79 -8.25 8.59
N ALA A 172 -0.42 -7.52 9.64
CA ALA A 172 -1.38 -6.95 10.56
C ALA A 172 -2.25 -5.87 9.90
N HIS A 173 -1.71 -5.04 9.01
CA HIS A 173 -2.56 -4.12 8.25
C HIS A 173 -3.42 -4.87 7.22
N ARG A 174 -2.83 -5.88 6.56
CA ARG A 174 -3.48 -6.71 5.55
C ARG A 174 -4.67 -7.52 6.08
N ALA A 175 -4.62 -7.98 7.32
CA ALA A 175 -5.77 -8.62 7.97
C ALA A 175 -6.85 -7.64 8.45
N GLY A 176 -6.53 -6.34 8.51
CA GLY A 176 -7.33 -5.31 9.18
C GLY A 176 -7.72 -4.20 8.22
N GLY A 177 -7.18 -3.00 8.46
CA GLY A 177 -7.59 -1.80 7.73
C GLY A 177 -7.20 -1.78 6.26
N ALA A 178 -6.26 -2.63 5.82
CA ALA A 178 -5.95 -2.88 4.42
C ALA A 178 -6.45 -4.27 3.98
N GLY A 179 -7.61 -4.67 4.52
CA GLY A 179 -8.24 -5.98 4.33
C GLY A 179 -8.66 -6.25 2.89
N GLY A 180 -9.42 -5.33 2.29
CA GLY A 180 -9.95 -5.51 0.95
C GLY A 180 -10.71 -6.82 0.76
N GLN A 181 -10.69 -7.34 -0.47
CA GLN A 181 -11.41 -8.56 -0.84
C GLN A 181 -10.80 -9.84 -0.21
N TRP A 182 -9.47 -9.94 -0.12
CA TRP A 182 -8.79 -11.20 0.22
C TRP A 182 -7.90 -11.14 1.46
N GLY A 183 -7.71 -9.98 2.09
CA GLY A 183 -6.65 -9.79 3.08
C GLY A 183 -6.74 -10.69 4.31
N SER A 184 -7.91 -10.83 4.92
CA SER A 184 -8.08 -11.74 6.07
C SER A 184 -7.84 -13.21 5.68
N LEU A 185 -8.36 -13.64 4.52
CA LEU A 185 -8.15 -15.00 4.00
C LEU A 185 -6.68 -15.28 3.67
N GLN A 186 -5.98 -14.27 3.13
CA GLN A 186 -4.55 -14.35 2.87
C GLN A 186 -3.77 -14.56 4.16
N VAL A 187 -4.04 -13.78 5.21
CA VAL A 187 -3.35 -13.93 6.49
C VAL A 187 -3.74 -15.23 7.20
N GLU A 188 -5.00 -15.66 7.10
CA GLU A 188 -5.48 -16.96 7.62
C GLU A 188 -4.70 -18.13 7.00
N ALA A 189 -4.38 -18.07 5.70
CA ALA A 189 -3.61 -19.11 5.03
C ALA A 189 -2.21 -19.32 5.63
N HIS A 190 -1.66 -18.32 6.34
CA HIS A 190 -0.38 -18.38 7.03
C HIS A 190 -0.50 -18.59 8.56
N GLN A 191 -1.69 -18.92 9.07
CA GLN A 191 -1.97 -18.98 10.51
C GLN A 191 -1.02 -19.93 11.26
N ASP A 192 -0.83 -21.16 10.78
CA ASP A 192 0.03 -22.14 11.44
C ASP A 192 1.48 -21.63 11.56
N VAL A 193 2.01 -21.03 10.49
CA VAL A 193 3.36 -20.46 10.45
C VAL A 193 3.49 -19.28 11.42
N LEU A 194 2.46 -18.42 11.48
CA LEU A 194 2.42 -17.28 12.39
C LEU A 194 2.32 -17.72 13.86
N LEU A 195 1.50 -18.72 14.17
CA LEU A 195 1.38 -19.28 15.52
C LEU A 195 2.69 -19.89 16.01
N ASP A 196 3.35 -20.70 15.17
CA ASP A 196 4.67 -21.25 15.47
C ASP A 196 5.70 -20.14 15.71
N TYR A 197 5.69 -19.09 14.88
CA TYR A 197 6.55 -17.94 15.06
C TYR A 197 6.27 -17.18 16.36
N PHE A 198 5.00 -16.97 16.71
CA PHE A 198 4.60 -16.26 17.92
C PHE A 198 4.92 -17.04 19.21
N ALA A 199 4.90 -18.36 19.17
CA ALA A 199 5.36 -19.19 20.28
C ALA A 199 6.85 -18.98 20.58
N GLU A 200 7.68 -18.74 19.54
CA GLU A 200 9.10 -18.41 19.69
C GLU A 200 9.33 -16.93 20.03
N TYR A 201 8.49 -16.03 19.51
CA TYR A 201 8.62 -14.57 19.66
C TYR A 201 7.32 -13.92 20.20
N PRO A 202 6.96 -14.09 21.49
CA PRO A 202 5.69 -13.56 22.04
C PRO A 202 5.54 -12.03 21.95
N GLN A 203 6.65 -11.28 22.00
CA GLN A 203 6.62 -9.83 21.81
C GLN A 203 6.17 -9.42 20.40
N HIS A 204 6.34 -10.30 19.41
CA HIS A 204 5.92 -10.07 18.04
C HIS A 204 4.42 -10.37 17.85
N LEU A 205 3.85 -11.31 18.62
CA LEU A 205 2.39 -11.46 18.69
C LEU A 205 1.75 -10.16 19.18
N LYS A 206 2.27 -9.60 20.28
CA LYS A 206 1.79 -8.33 20.81
C LYS A 206 1.83 -7.21 19.75
N LEU A 207 2.94 -7.10 19.02
CA LEU A 207 3.05 -6.14 17.91
C LEU A 207 1.99 -6.36 16.84
N PHE A 208 1.81 -7.61 16.39
CA PHE A 208 0.84 -7.98 15.36
C PHE A 208 -0.58 -7.60 15.78
N LEU A 209 -0.99 -7.99 16.99
CA LEU A 209 -2.31 -7.69 17.55
C LEU A 209 -2.54 -6.18 17.72
N GLU A 210 -1.59 -5.45 18.32
CA GLU A 210 -1.73 -4.01 18.54
C GLU A 210 -1.78 -3.23 17.21
N THR A 211 -0.98 -3.64 16.22
CA THR A 211 -0.98 -3.03 14.89
C THR A 211 -2.29 -3.30 14.17
N GLY A 212 -2.77 -4.54 14.18
CA GLY A 212 -4.00 -4.93 13.51
C GLY A 212 -5.22 -4.24 14.09
N VAL A 213 -5.34 -4.22 15.42
CA VAL A 213 -6.41 -3.51 16.12
C VAL A 213 -6.38 -2.01 15.80
N LYS A 214 -5.21 -1.36 15.86
CA LYS A 214 -5.08 0.05 15.49
C LYS A 214 -5.51 0.28 14.04
N SER A 215 -5.07 -0.58 13.13
CA SER A 215 -5.42 -0.49 11.71
C SER A 215 -6.93 -0.52 11.47
N VAL A 216 -7.65 -1.35 12.22
CA VAL A 216 -9.11 -1.49 12.13
C VAL A 216 -9.81 -0.21 12.62
N TYR A 217 -9.35 0.36 13.74
CA TYR A 217 -9.91 1.61 14.26
C TYR A 217 -9.63 2.81 13.37
N ASP A 218 -8.45 2.87 12.76
CA ASP A 218 -8.08 3.97 11.87
C ASP A 218 -8.92 3.99 10.59
N GLN A 219 -9.37 2.82 10.10
CA GLN A 219 -9.98 2.67 8.77
C GLN A 219 -11.50 2.56 8.81
N TYR A 220 -12.03 1.77 9.73
CA TYR A 220 -13.47 1.63 9.88
C TYR A 220 -13.86 2.57 11.03
N MET A 221 -14.74 3.55 10.86
CA MET A 221 -15.21 4.40 11.97
C MET A 221 -16.56 3.89 12.48
N GLY A 222 -16.54 2.98 13.46
CA GLY A 222 -17.71 2.62 14.25
C GLY A 222 -18.68 1.65 13.57
N GLY A 223 -18.22 0.66 12.81
CA GLY A 223 -19.07 -0.35 12.15
C GLY A 223 -19.03 -1.73 12.80
N GLU A 224 -19.97 -2.61 12.43
CA GLU A 224 -19.97 -4.04 12.83
C GLU A 224 -18.68 -4.77 12.42
N LEU A 225 -18.01 -4.28 11.37
CA LEU A 225 -16.74 -4.81 10.87
C LEU A 225 -15.60 -4.78 11.91
N TRP A 226 -15.65 -3.88 12.90
CA TRP A 226 -14.68 -3.86 14.00
C TRP A 226 -14.64 -5.15 14.78
N PHE A 227 -15.82 -5.63 15.20
CA PHE A 227 -15.91 -6.82 16.02
C PHE A 227 -15.48 -8.07 15.26
N ALA A 228 -15.85 -8.16 13.97
CA ALA A 228 -15.41 -9.25 13.10
C ALA A 228 -13.89 -9.26 12.94
N ALA A 229 -13.28 -8.12 12.62
CA ALA A 229 -11.83 -8.01 12.46
C ALA A 229 -11.07 -8.25 13.77
N ILE A 230 -11.54 -7.71 14.90
CA ILE A 230 -10.93 -7.96 16.22
C ILE A 230 -10.97 -9.46 16.57
N ARG A 231 -12.09 -10.14 16.31
CA ARG A 231 -12.22 -11.59 16.56
C ARG A 231 -11.26 -12.41 15.70
N PHE A 232 -11.06 -12.02 14.44
CA PHE A 232 -10.05 -12.64 13.58
C PHE A 232 -8.65 -12.62 14.22
N TYR A 233 -8.23 -11.48 14.78
CA TYR A 233 -6.93 -11.40 15.46
C TYR A 233 -6.81 -12.31 16.68
N ALA A 234 -7.92 -12.57 17.39
CA ALA A 234 -7.92 -13.45 18.56
C ALA A 234 -7.52 -14.89 18.20
N ASP A 235 -7.73 -15.32 16.94
CA ASP A 235 -7.36 -16.66 16.48
C ASP A 235 -5.84 -16.88 16.41
N PHE A 236 -5.05 -15.82 16.53
CA PHE A 236 -3.59 -15.88 16.62
C PHE A 236 -3.07 -15.98 18.07
N ILE A 237 -3.98 -16.04 19.06
CA ILE A 237 -3.64 -16.28 20.47
C ILE A 237 -3.86 -17.76 20.78
N ALA A 238 -2.77 -18.50 20.98
CA ALA A 238 -2.83 -19.95 21.15
C ALA A 238 -3.46 -20.39 22.49
N ASP A 239 -3.20 -19.67 23.59
CA ASP A 239 -3.80 -19.97 24.90
C ASP A 239 -5.26 -19.52 24.95
N GLU A 240 -6.16 -20.44 25.30
CA GLU A 240 -7.60 -20.20 25.32
C GLU A 240 -8.01 -19.13 26.36
N ASN A 241 -7.39 -19.13 27.55
CA ASN A 241 -7.74 -18.15 28.58
C ASN A 241 -7.21 -16.75 28.20
N GLU A 242 -5.98 -16.68 27.68
CA GLU A 242 -5.41 -15.42 27.18
C GLU A 242 -6.25 -14.86 26.03
N ARG A 243 -6.74 -15.72 25.14
CA ARG A 243 -7.63 -15.34 24.03
C ARG A 243 -8.94 -14.76 24.55
N GLU A 244 -9.60 -15.44 25.49
CA GLU A 244 -10.86 -14.99 26.08
C GLU A 244 -10.70 -13.65 26.83
N ASP A 245 -9.64 -13.52 27.62
CA ASP A 245 -9.32 -12.30 28.37
C ASP A 245 -9.01 -11.14 27.42
N TRP A 246 -8.20 -11.38 26.38
CA TRP A 246 -7.85 -10.37 25.38
C TRP A 246 -9.07 -9.91 24.60
N LEU A 247 -9.88 -10.86 24.11
CA LEU A 247 -11.08 -10.55 23.32
C LEU A 247 -12.08 -9.74 24.15
N SER A 248 -12.30 -10.12 25.41
CA SER A 248 -13.19 -9.40 26.33
C SER A 248 -12.74 -7.95 26.53
N GLN A 249 -11.42 -7.71 26.64
CA GLN A 249 -10.86 -6.36 26.75
C GLN A 249 -11.07 -5.56 25.45
N GLN A 250 -10.77 -6.14 24.29
CA GLN A 250 -10.93 -5.45 23.01
C GLN A 250 -12.39 -5.13 22.68
N GLU A 251 -13.32 -6.05 22.93
CA GLU A 251 -14.75 -5.82 22.72
C GLU A 251 -15.28 -4.72 23.64
N GLN A 252 -14.81 -4.66 24.90
CA GLN A 252 -15.14 -3.56 25.81
C GLN A 252 -14.61 -2.21 25.30
N THR A 253 -13.36 -2.16 24.82
CA THR A 253 -12.77 -0.95 24.23
C THR A 253 -13.52 -0.51 22.98
N ALA A 254 -13.83 -1.44 22.07
CA ALA A 254 -14.59 -1.17 20.85
C ALA A 254 -15.98 -0.62 21.17
N TRP A 255 -16.65 -1.19 22.19
CA TRP A 255 -17.96 -0.72 22.64
C TRP A 255 -17.91 0.69 23.24
N ILE A 256 -16.88 1.01 24.04
CA ILE A 256 -16.69 2.38 24.57
C ILE A 256 -16.49 3.36 23.42
N TYR A 257 -15.62 3.01 22.46
CA TYR A 257 -15.33 3.89 21.33
C TYR A 257 -16.57 4.08 20.44
N PHE A 258 -17.28 3.01 20.09
CA PHE A 258 -18.51 3.06 19.30
C PHE A 258 -19.57 4.00 19.92
N ASN A 259 -19.76 3.94 21.25
CA ASN A 259 -20.70 4.84 21.94
C ASN A 259 -20.18 6.26 22.15
N SER A 260 -18.92 6.54 21.82
CA SER A 260 -18.32 7.87 21.89
C SER A 260 -18.34 8.61 20.55
N ILE A 261 -18.66 7.91 19.46
CA ILE A 261 -18.85 8.51 18.14
C ILE A 261 -20.26 9.11 18.10
N ASP A 262 -20.34 10.42 17.84
CA ASP A 262 -21.61 11.07 17.47
C ASP A 262 -21.93 10.66 16.02
N PHE A 263 -22.92 9.80 15.85
CA PHE A 263 -23.50 9.52 14.53
C PHE A 263 -24.49 10.65 14.20
N ASP A 264 -23.98 11.72 13.59
CA ASP A 264 -24.79 12.80 12.99
C ASP A 264 -25.49 12.36 11.69
#